data_AF-H6R3J4-F1
#
_entry.id   AF-H6R3J4-F1
#
_cell.length_a   1.000
_cell.length_b   1.000
_cell.length_c   1.000
_cell.angle_alpha   90.00
_cell.angle_beta   90.00
_cell.angle_gamma   90.00
#
_symmetry.space_group_name_H-M   'P 1'
#
loop_
_entity.id
_entity.type
_entity.pdbx_description
1 polymer ?
#
loop_
_entity_poly.entity_id
_entity_poly.type
_entity_poly.pdbx_seq_one_letter_code
_entity_poly.pdbx_strand_id
1 'polypeptide(L)'
;MPRRKPRPARRTDAPSERPLGDVFGRTEPGPGDEMYVVRTIPGTRAVKTYRCPGCDHEIMPGVAHIVAWPAYGGEDDRRHWHRGCWNGRRTRGITRRWS
;
A
#
# COMPACT_ATOMS: atom_id res chain seq x y z
N MET A 1 21.36 36.08 -14.50
CA MET A 1 19.93 35.85 -14.14
C MET A 1 19.77 34.41 -13.65
N PRO A 2 19.46 34.12 -12.38
CA PRO A 2 19.26 32.74 -11.94
C PRO A 2 17.90 32.21 -12.44
N ARG A 3 17.94 31.16 -13.25
CA ARG A 3 16.77 30.48 -13.83
C ARG A 3 16.05 29.69 -12.73
N ARG A 4 14.98 30.25 -12.15
CA ARG A 4 14.11 29.56 -11.19
C ARG A 4 13.60 28.25 -11.81
N LYS A 5 14.00 27.10 -11.27
CA LYS A 5 13.40 25.80 -11.60
C LYS A 5 11.99 25.72 -10.98
N PRO A 6 10.97 25.25 -11.71
CA PRO A 6 9.64 25.06 -11.12
C PRO A 6 9.70 23.93 -10.09
N ARG A 7 9.28 24.22 -8.86
CA ARG A 7 9.03 23.20 -7.82
C ARG A 7 7.85 22.34 -8.29
N PRO A 8 7.93 21.00 -8.27
CA PRO A 8 6.76 20.18 -8.53
C PRO A 8 5.73 20.47 -7.44
N ALA A 9 4.53 20.85 -7.87
CA ALA A 9 3.40 21.12 -6.99
C ALA A 9 3.18 19.90 -6.09
N ARG A 10 3.25 20.15 -4.79
CA ARG A 10 2.86 19.21 -3.74
C ARG A 10 1.41 18.83 -4.06
N ARG A 11 1.19 17.61 -4.58
CA ARG A 11 -0.17 17.10 -4.79
C ARG A 11 -0.84 17.07 -3.43
N THR A 12 -1.69 18.04 -3.19
CA THR A 12 -2.63 18.08 -2.08
C THR A 12 -3.38 16.75 -2.14
N ASP A 13 -3.20 15.95 -1.09
CA ASP A 13 -3.96 14.73 -0.80
C ASP A 13 -5.41 15.19 -0.68
N ALA A 14 -6.13 15.20 -1.80
CA ALA A 14 -7.57 15.37 -1.77
C ALA A 14 -8.11 14.22 -0.93
N PRO A 15 -8.95 14.48 0.09
CA PRO A 15 -9.62 13.40 0.79
C PRO A 15 -10.57 12.74 -0.21
N SER A 16 -10.08 11.68 -0.87
CA SER A 16 -10.89 10.80 -1.70
C SER A 16 -12.04 10.37 -0.82
N GLU A 17 -13.24 10.80 -1.19
CA GLU A 17 -14.53 10.40 -0.64
C GLU A 17 -14.43 8.89 -0.37
N ARG A 18 -14.30 8.53 0.91
CA ARG A 18 -14.08 7.13 1.30
C ARG A 18 -15.46 6.49 1.21
N PRO A 19 -15.74 5.63 0.21
CA PRO A 19 -16.98 4.88 0.25
C PRO A 19 -16.96 4.07 1.54
N LEU A 20 -18.10 3.93 2.22
CA LEU A 20 -18.25 3.13 3.44
C LEU A 20 -17.74 1.66 3.32
N GLY A 21 -17.30 1.22 2.12
CA GLY A 21 -16.74 -0.10 1.84
C GLY A 21 -15.34 -0.41 2.38
N ASP A 22 -14.62 0.55 3.00
CA ASP A 22 -13.32 0.27 3.64
C ASP A 22 -13.45 -0.61 4.91
N VAL A 23 -14.67 -0.80 5.44
CA VAL A 23 -14.91 -1.66 6.61
C VAL A 23 -14.66 -3.13 6.28
N PHE A 24 -15.05 -3.58 5.08
CA PHE A 24 -14.90 -4.98 4.66
C PHE A 24 -13.58 -5.23 3.93
N GLY A 25 -12.93 -4.19 3.41
CA GLY A 25 -11.79 -4.33 2.49
C GLY A 25 -12.28 -4.60 1.07
N ARG A 26 -11.51 -4.13 0.09
CA ARG A 26 -11.81 -4.33 -1.34
C ARG A 26 -11.03 -5.52 -1.87
N THR A 27 -11.65 -6.37 -2.68
CA THR A 27 -10.94 -7.45 -3.35
C THR A 27 -10.28 -6.92 -4.61
N GLU A 28 -8.98 -7.16 -4.75
CA GLU A 28 -8.19 -6.80 -5.92
C GLU A 28 -7.31 -7.98 -6.37
N PRO A 29 -7.03 -8.12 -7.67
CA PRO A 29 -6.01 -9.03 -8.18
C PRO A 29 -4.64 -8.63 -7.62
N GLY A 30 -4.01 -9.50 -6.85
CA GLY A 30 -2.70 -9.34 -6.25
C GLY A 30 -1.56 -9.76 -7.17
N PRO A 31 -0.36 -9.93 -6.62
CA PRO A 31 0.77 -10.53 -7.33
C PRO A 31 0.46 -11.98 -7.72
N GLY A 32 0.87 -12.41 -8.92
CA GLY A 32 0.65 -13.80 -9.37
C GLY A 32 -0.80 -14.13 -9.74
N ASP A 33 -1.61 -13.12 -10.07
CA ASP A 33 -3.03 -13.24 -10.49
C ASP A 33 -4.00 -13.82 -9.46
N GLU A 34 -3.54 -14.06 -8.23
CA GLU A 34 -4.36 -14.43 -7.09
C GLU A 34 -5.22 -13.27 -6.59
N MET A 35 -6.39 -13.56 -6.00
CA MET A 35 -7.27 -12.53 -5.43
C MET A 35 -6.84 -12.18 -4.00
N TYR A 36 -6.73 -10.90 -3.71
CA TYR A 36 -6.35 -10.37 -2.40
C TYR A 36 -7.43 -9.44 -1.87
N VAL A 37 -7.71 -9.53 -0.57
CA VAL A 37 -8.49 -8.51 0.14
C VAL A 37 -7.53 -7.41 0.59
N VAL A 38 -7.92 -6.16 0.37
CA VAL A 38 -7.09 -4.97 0.53
C VAL A 38 -7.79 -3.97 1.44
N ARG A 39 -7.08 -3.48 2.45
CA ARG A 39 -7.54 -2.39 3.32
C ARG A 39 -6.53 -1.24 3.34
N THR A 40 -7.04 -0.02 3.39
CA THR A 40 -6.19 1.17 3.52
C THR A 40 -5.98 1.51 4.99
N ILE A 41 -4.73 1.60 5.42
CA ILE A 41 -4.36 2.04 6.76
C ILE A 41 -3.96 3.52 6.72
N PRO A 42 -4.71 4.42 7.39
CA PRO A 42 -4.30 5.80 7.51
C PRO A 42 -3.06 5.91 8.41
N GLY A 43 -2.21 6.89 8.16
CA GLY A 43 -0.96 7.09 8.92
C GLY A 43 -1.18 7.23 10.43
N THR A 44 -2.30 7.84 10.83
CA THR A 44 -2.71 7.98 12.24
C THR A 44 -2.95 6.64 12.96
N ARG A 45 -3.22 5.56 12.21
CA ARG A 45 -3.37 4.19 12.76
C ARG A 45 -2.12 3.33 12.55
N ALA A 46 -1.13 3.82 11.81
CA ALA A 46 0.13 3.13 11.56
C ALA A 46 1.08 3.37 12.75
N VAL A 47 0.91 2.59 13.82
CA VAL A 47 1.70 2.75 15.05
C VAL A 47 2.90 1.80 15.13
N LYS A 48 3.02 0.87 14.19
CA LYS A 48 4.09 -0.15 14.13
C LYS A 48 4.87 -0.03 12.82
N THR A 49 6.15 -0.38 12.90
CA THR A 49 6.99 -0.55 11.71
C THR A 49 6.69 -1.89 11.06
N TYR A 50 6.51 -1.90 9.74
CA TYR A 50 6.33 -3.11 8.95
C TYR A 50 7.31 -3.12 7.77
N ARG A 51 7.52 -4.27 7.13
CA ARG A 51 8.40 -4.37 5.97
C ARG A 51 7.59 -4.63 4.70
N CYS A 52 7.85 -3.84 3.66
CA CYS A 52 7.10 -3.90 2.41
C CYS A 52 7.67 -4.97 1.46
N PRO A 53 6.90 -5.99 1.06
CA PRO A 53 7.40 -7.09 0.22
C PRO A 53 7.69 -6.66 -1.24
N GLY A 54 7.14 -5.53 -1.71
CA GLY A 54 7.39 -5.02 -3.06
C GLY A 54 8.65 -4.16 -3.23
N CYS A 55 9.32 -3.76 -2.14
CA CYS A 55 10.56 -2.98 -2.20
C CYS A 55 11.58 -3.32 -1.10
N ASP A 56 11.25 -4.24 -0.21
CA ASP A 56 12.03 -4.62 0.97
C ASP A 56 12.39 -3.47 1.94
N HIS A 57 11.75 -2.31 1.80
CA HIS A 57 11.91 -1.16 2.70
C HIS A 57 10.89 -1.17 3.83
N GLU A 58 11.24 -0.51 4.93
CA GLU A 58 10.38 -0.35 6.09
C GLU A 58 9.30 0.71 5.86
N ILE A 59 8.08 0.37 6.27
CA ILE A 59 6.94 1.27 6.43
C ILE A 59 7.00 1.76 7.87
N MET A 60 7.44 3.00 8.06
CA MET A 60 7.57 3.60 9.38
C MET A 60 6.20 3.94 10.00
N PRO A 61 6.10 4.07 11.33
CA PRO A 61 4.92 4.61 11.99
C PRO A 61 4.55 5.99 11.42
N GLY A 62 3.26 6.29 11.35
CA GLY A 62 2.74 7.51 10.73
C GLY A 62 2.62 7.46 9.21
N VAL A 63 3.19 6.44 8.54
CA VAL A 63 3.10 6.30 7.08
C VAL A 63 1.80 5.58 6.70
N ALA A 64 0.97 6.24 5.89
CA ALA A 64 -0.23 5.62 5.35
C ALA A 64 0.13 4.55 4.32
N HIS A 65 -0.44 3.36 4.48
CA HIS A 65 -0.06 2.16 3.73
C HIS A 65 -1.25 1.25 3.47
N ILE A 66 -1.01 0.13 2.81
CA ILE A 66 -2.02 -0.86 2.44
C ILE A 66 -1.73 -2.16 3.18
N VAL A 67 -2.77 -2.81 3.69
CA VAL A 67 -2.70 -4.18 4.18
C VAL A 67 -3.44 -5.06 3.19
N ALA A 68 -2.78 -6.11 2.72
CA ALA A 68 -3.33 -7.04 1.74
C ALA A 68 -3.05 -8.48 2.16
N TRP A 69 -4.04 -9.37 2.00
CA TRP A 69 -3.93 -10.81 2.26
C TRP A 69 -4.71 -11.61 1.22
N PRO A 70 -4.36 -12.88 0.97
CA PRO A 70 -5.08 -13.73 0.02
C PRO A 70 -6.55 -13.89 0.42
N ALA A 71 -7.46 -13.76 -0.53
CA ALA A 71 -8.90 -13.86 -0.26
C ALA A 71 -9.31 -15.25 0.28
N TYR A 72 -8.57 -16.29 -0.11
CA TYR A 72 -8.82 -17.68 0.30
C TYR A 72 -7.90 -18.17 1.43
N GLY A 73 -6.86 -17.39 1.80
CA GLY A 73 -5.88 -17.76 2.84
C GLY A 73 -6.20 -17.22 4.23
N GLY A 74 -7.21 -16.35 4.35
CA GLY A 74 -7.58 -15.72 5.61
C GLY A 74 -6.71 -14.51 5.97
N GLU A 75 -7.10 -13.82 7.05
CA GLU A 75 -6.49 -12.56 7.49
C GLU A 75 -5.15 -12.76 8.23
N ASP A 76 -4.75 -14.00 8.51
CA ASP A 76 -3.45 -14.29 9.15
C ASP A 76 -2.26 -13.98 8.23
N ASP A 77 -2.42 -14.15 6.91
CA ASP A 77 -1.39 -13.84 5.90
C ASP A 77 -1.36 -12.36 5.48
N ARG A 78 -1.70 -11.46 6.41
CA ARG A 78 -1.68 -10.00 6.20
C ARG A 78 -0.28 -9.47 5.94
N ARG A 79 -0.09 -8.92 4.75
CA ARG A 79 1.15 -8.24 4.33
C ARG A 79 0.92 -6.74 4.21
N HIS A 80 1.93 -5.98 4.64
CA HIS A 80 1.88 -4.53 4.66
C HIS A 80 2.68 -3.97 3.50
N TRP A 81 2.06 -3.14 2.68
CA TRP A 81 2.61 -2.61 1.44
C TRP A 81 2.58 -1.08 1.45
N HIS A 82 3.61 -0.44 0.91
CA HIS A 82 3.47 0.95 0.49
C HIS A 82 2.37 1.07 -0.57
N ARG A 83 1.59 2.16 -0.56
CA ARG A 83 0.54 2.42 -1.57
C ARG A 83 1.06 2.30 -3.00
N GLY A 84 2.24 2.88 -3.26
CA GLY A 84 2.88 2.82 -4.58
C GLY A 84 3.37 1.42 -4.96
N CYS A 85 3.84 0.63 -4.00
CA CYS A 85 4.27 -0.74 -4.25
C CYS A 85 3.08 -1.66 -4.54
N TRP A 86 1.96 -1.48 -3.84
CA TRP A 86 0.72 -2.20 -4.17
C TRP A 86 0.23 -1.85 -5.57
N ASN A 87 0.14 -0.57 -5.92
CA ASN A 87 -0.33 -0.16 -7.26
C ASN A 87 0.59 -0.67 -8.39
N GLY A 88 1.91 -0.73 -8.14
CA GLY A 88 2.91 -1.23 -9.08
C GLY A 88 3.15 -2.75 -9.03
N ARG A 89 2.39 -3.50 -8.24
CA ARG A 89 2.65 -4.93 -7.95
C ARG A 89 2.67 -5.85 -9.18
N ARG A 90 2.03 -5.45 -10.29
CA ARG A 90 2.01 -6.22 -11.54
C ARG A 90 3.27 -6.04 -12.38
N THR A 91 3.91 -4.88 -12.26
CA THR A 91 5.11 -4.55 -13.04
C THR A 91 6.38 -4.65 -12.22
N ARG A 92 6.26 -4.68 -10.89
CA ARG A 92 7.36 -4.85 -9.94
C ARG A 92 7.31 -6.25 -9.37
N GLY A 93 8.39 -7.02 -9.55
CA GLY A 93 8.54 -8.31 -8.89
C GLY A 93 8.53 -8.13 -7.37
N ILE A 94 7.87 -9.04 -6.65
CA ILE A 94 7.99 -9.08 -5.19
C ILE A 94 9.46 -9.36 -4.86
N THR A 95 10.11 -8.42 -4.18
CA THR A 95 11.54 -8.50 -3.88
C THR A 95 11.85 -9.62 -2.89
N ARG A 96 10.86 -10.04 -2.09
CA ARG A 96 10.94 -11.25 -1.27
C ARG A 96 9.61 -12.00 -1.26
N ARG A 97 9.67 -13.24 -1.75
CA ARG A 97 8.67 -14.28 -1.51
C ARG A 97 9.01 -14.90 -0.16
N TRP A 98 8.35 -14.49 0.91
CA TRP A 98 8.59 -15.08 2.23
C TRP A 98 7.74 -16.35 2.35
N SER A 99 8.41 -17.48 2.62
CA SER A 99 7.81 -18.75 3.06
C SER A 99 7.21 -18.64 4.45
#